data_AF-A0AAX3HCM3-F1
#
_entry.id   AF-A0AAX3HCM3-F1
#
_cell.length_a   1.000
_cell.length_b   1.000
_cell.length_c   1.000
_cell.angle_alpha   90.00
_cell.angle_beta   90.00
_cell.angle_gamma   90.00
#
_symmetry.space_group_name_H-M   'P 1'
#
loop_
_entity.id
_entity.type
_entity.pdbx_description
1 polymer ?
#
loop_
_entity_poly.entity_id
_entity_poly.type
_entity_poly.pdbx_seq_one_letter_code
_entity_poly.pdbx_strand_id
1 'polypeptide(L)'
;MAKKIVALVGDGIGPEIMEAGLEVLEALAEKTGFDYEIDRRPFGGADIDAAGPPLPDETLKASREADAILLAAIGSPQYDGAAVRPEQGLMALRKELNLYANIRPVKIFDSLKYLSPLKPERISGVDFVVVRELTGEIYFGDHILEERKARDINDYSYEEVERIIRKAFEIARNRRKIVTSIDKQNVLATSKLWRKVAEEVAQDFPDVTLEHQLVDSAAMLMITNPAKFDVIVTENLFGDILSDESSVLSGTLEVMPSASHSENGPSLYEPIHGSAPDIAGQGIANPTSMILSVAMMLRDSFGRYEDAERIKHAVETSLAAGILTRYRRSGFNKGNDGSYYCKVMKLDEKITLVLLIWNVIIFLIYGIDKFKARRRTWRIQEKILLILALTCGGFGAWLAGITFHHKTRKWYFKTVWFLGMVTTLVALYFIWR
;
A
#
# COMPACT_ATOMS: atom_id res chain seq x y z
N MET A 1 6.34 13.80 -29.13
CA MET A 1 7.34 14.46 -28.27
C MET A 1 7.32 13.72 -26.96
N ALA A 2 8.50 13.40 -26.42
CA ALA A 2 8.64 12.72 -25.15
C ALA A 2 7.92 13.52 -24.06
N LYS A 3 7.22 12.82 -23.16
CA LYS A 3 6.55 13.41 -22.01
C LYS A 3 7.57 13.75 -20.92
N LYS A 4 7.56 15.00 -20.46
CA LYS A 4 8.50 15.48 -19.45
C LYS A 4 7.95 15.21 -18.06
N ILE A 5 8.65 14.38 -17.29
CA ILE A 5 8.29 14.06 -15.91
C ILE A 5 9.39 14.63 -15.00
N VAL A 6 9.00 15.49 -14.07
CA VAL A 6 9.92 15.97 -13.04
C VAL A 6 9.92 15.01 -11.87
N ALA A 7 11.10 14.53 -11.46
CA ALA A 7 11.26 13.64 -10.32
C ALA A 7 11.91 14.38 -9.14
N LEU A 8 11.17 14.49 -8.05
CA LEU A 8 11.56 15.09 -6.78
C LEU A 8 11.77 13.97 -5.75
N VAL A 9 13.02 13.54 -5.60
CA VAL A 9 13.35 12.35 -4.78
C VAL A 9 13.19 12.61 -3.27
N GLY A 10 13.39 13.85 -2.82
CA GLY A 10 13.18 14.19 -1.42
C GLY A 10 14.18 13.53 -0.45
N ASP A 11 13.69 13.24 0.75
CA ASP A 11 14.47 12.85 1.92
C ASP A 11 14.28 11.38 2.33
N GLY A 12 15.20 10.86 3.14
CA GLY A 12 15.10 9.54 3.76
C GLY A 12 15.00 8.40 2.74
N ILE A 13 13.92 7.62 2.77
CA ILE A 13 13.66 6.52 1.81
C ILE A 13 13.25 7.01 0.41
N GLY A 14 13.04 8.33 0.25
CA GLY A 14 12.54 8.92 -0.98
C GLY A 14 13.32 8.51 -2.24
N PRO A 15 14.66 8.57 -2.26
CA PRO A 15 15.47 8.06 -3.36
C PRO A 15 15.22 6.58 -3.67
N GLU A 16 15.17 5.70 -2.66
CA GLU A 16 15.00 4.25 -2.85
C GLU A 16 13.65 3.90 -3.50
N ILE A 17 12.57 4.51 -3.02
CA ILE A 17 11.23 4.23 -3.55
C ILE A 17 11.00 4.88 -4.92
N MET A 18 11.61 6.05 -5.17
CA MET A 18 11.56 6.72 -6.47
C MET A 18 12.21 5.84 -7.53
N GLU A 19 13.41 5.31 -7.28
CA GLU A 19 14.08 4.40 -8.23
C GLU A 19 13.20 3.20 -8.54
N ALA A 20 12.62 2.54 -7.53
CA ALA A 20 11.72 1.40 -7.75
C ALA A 20 10.48 1.77 -8.60
N GLY A 21 9.92 2.97 -8.41
CA GLY A 21 8.83 3.49 -9.25
C GLY A 21 9.27 3.72 -10.70
N LEU A 22 10.46 4.28 -10.90
CA LEU A 22 11.03 4.57 -12.23
C LEU A 22 11.44 3.30 -12.98
N GLU A 23 11.95 2.27 -12.29
CA GLU A 23 12.24 0.96 -12.89
C GLU A 23 10.96 0.29 -13.42
N VAL A 24 9.85 0.40 -12.69
CA VAL A 24 8.54 -0.08 -13.17
C VAL A 24 8.07 0.71 -14.38
N LEU A 25 8.25 2.04 -14.37
CA LEU A 25 7.91 2.91 -15.49
C LEU A 25 8.73 2.55 -16.74
N GLU A 26 10.03 2.33 -16.60
CA GLU A 26 10.94 1.94 -17.68
C GLU A 26 10.53 0.59 -18.28
N ALA A 27 10.35 -0.43 -17.45
CA ALA A 27 9.93 -1.76 -17.90
C ALA A 27 8.56 -1.76 -18.60
N LEU A 28 7.66 -0.86 -18.20
CA LEU A 28 6.38 -0.64 -18.87
C LEU A 28 6.58 0.09 -20.20
N ALA A 29 7.40 1.14 -20.23
CA ALA A 29 7.65 1.95 -21.41
C ALA A 29 8.28 1.13 -22.54
N GLU A 30 9.25 0.26 -22.23
CA GLU A 30 9.84 -0.69 -23.19
C GLU A 30 8.79 -1.57 -23.88
N LYS A 31 7.75 -1.98 -23.15
CA LYS A 31 6.68 -2.85 -23.67
C LYS A 31 5.61 -2.10 -24.45
N THR A 32 5.42 -0.83 -24.17
CA THR A 32 4.23 -0.06 -24.59
C THR A 32 4.56 1.11 -25.51
N GLY A 33 5.84 1.43 -25.68
CA GLY A 33 6.30 2.60 -26.42
C GLY A 33 5.91 3.91 -25.75
N PHE A 34 5.87 3.97 -24.41
CA PHE A 34 5.76 5.26 -23.71
C PHE A 34 7.05 6.05 -23.90
N ASP A 35 6.98 7.17 -24.61
CA ASP A 35 8.11 8.06 -24.82
C ASP A 35 8.10 9.15 -23.74
N TYR A 36 9.11 9.15 -22.86
CA TYR A 36 9.21 10.06 -21.73
C TYR A 36 10.66 10.41 -21.40
N GLU A 37 10.84 11.54 -20.71
CA GLU A 37 12.11 11.96 -20.12
C GLU A 37 11.92 12.26 -18.63
N ILE A 38 12.93 11.91 -17.82
CA ILE A 38 12.96 12.23 -16.39
C ILE A 38 13.90 13.43 -16.17
N ASP A 39 13.35 14.53 -15.66
CA ASP A 39 14.10 15.69 -15.18
C ASP A 39 14.18 15.62 -13.65
N ARG A 40 15.32 15.15 -13.12
CA ARG A 40 15.53 15.05 -11.67
C ARG A 40 15.87 16.41 -11.10
N ARG A 41 15.11 16.85 -10.10
CA ARG A 41 15.30 18.17 -9.48
C ARG A 41 15.44 18.09 -7.97
N PRO A 42 16.23 19.02 -7.39
CA PRO A 42 16.37 19.15 -5.95
C PRO A 42 15.04 19.52 -5.30
N PHE A 43 14.62 18.75 -4.30
CA PHE A 43 13.53 19.04 -3.39
C PHE A 43 13.72 18.35 -2.04
N GLY A 44 13.28 18.98 -0.94
CA GLY A 44 13.36 18.41 0.41
C GLY A 44 14.47 19.01 1.26
N GLY A 45 14.72 18.39 2.40
CA GLY A 45 15.75 18.76 3.36
C GLY A 45 17.16 18.76 2.77
N ALA A 46 17.50 17.73 2.00
CA ALA A 46 18.79 17.64 1.31
C ALA A 46 19.12 18.90 0.49
N ASP A 47 18.09 19.59 -0.03
CA ASP A 47 18.25 20.77 -0.86
C ASP A 47 18.14 22.09 -0.09
N ILE A 48 17.45 22.11 1.06
CA ILE A 48 17.60 23.18 2.05
C ILE A 48 19.07 23.27 2.46
N ASP A 49 19.69 22.12 2.74
CA ASP A 49 21.08 22.03 3.18
C ASP A 49 22.07 22.49 2.08
N ALA A 50 21.72 22.30 0.79
CA ALA A 50 22.59 22.61 -0.36
C ALA A 50 22.38 24.00 -0.97
N ALA A 51 21.14 24.48 -1.07
CA ALA A 51 20.75 25.65 -1.87
C ALA A 51 20.13 26.79 -1.05
N GLY A 52 19.61 26.51 0.16
CA GLY A 52 19.03 27.51 1.06
C GLY A 52 17.49 27.50 1.12
N PRO A 53 16.74 27.85 0.05
CA PRO A 53 15.29 27.92 0.11
C PRO A 53 14.66 26.51 0.01
N PRO A 54 13.52 26.28 0.68
CA PRO A 54 12.84 24.98 0.68
C PRO A 54 12.22 24.61 -0.67
N LEU A 55 12.06 25.57 -1.59
CA LEU A 55 11.69 25.36 -2.98
C LEU A 55 12.64 26.18 -3.88
N PRO A 56 13.63 25.56 -4.53
CA PRO A 56 14.50 26.25 -5.47
C PRO A 56 13.75 26.74 -6.73
N ASP A 57 14.12 27.93 -7.23
CA ASP A 57 13.49 28.53 -8.42
C ASP A 57 13.59 27.64 -9.67
N GLU A 58 14.72 26.95 -9.86
CA GLU A 58 14.91 26.02 -10.97
C GLU A 58 13.97 24.81 -10.88
N THR A 59 13.73 24.30 -9.65
CA THR A 59 12.79 23.21 -9.41
C THR A 59 11.36 23.66 -9.69
N LEU A 60 10.97 24.86 -9.25
CA LEU A 60 9.65 25.42 -9.53
C LEU A 60 9.46 25.62 -11.04
N LYS A 61 10.46 26.18 -11.73
CA LYS A 61 10.42 26.37 -13.18
C LYS A 61 10.26 25.03 -13.91
N ALA A 62 11.10 24.05 -13.61
CA ALA A 62 11.02 22.73 -14.22
C ALA A 62 9.66 22.07 -13.95
N SER A 63 9.16 22.16 -12.72
CA SER A 63 7.85 21.63 -12.31
C SER A 63 6.71 22.30 -13.09
N ARG A 64 6.76 23.61 -13.33
CA ARG A 64 5.76 24.36 -14.11
C ARG A 64 5.75 23.98 -15.59
N GLU A 65 6.90 23.59 -16.14
CA GLU A 65 7.08 23.18 -17.53
C GLU A 65 6.88 21.68 -17.77
N ALA A 66 6.67 20.88 -16.72
CA ALA A 66 6.51 19.43 -16.81
C ALA A 66 5.10 19.04 -17.29
N ASP A 67 4.97 17.83 -17.86
CA ASP A 67 3.66 17.21 -18.07
C ASP A 67 3.14 16.52 -16.78
N ALA A 68 4.05 16.08 -15.90
CA ALA A 68 3.73 15.50 -14.60
C ALA A 68 4.90 15.63 -13.61
N ILE A 69 4.59 15.60 -12.32
CA ILE A 69 5.57 15.65 -11.23
C ILE A 69 5.42 14.39 -10.39
N LEU A 70 6.52 13.68 -10.17
CA LEU A 70 6.63 12.61 -9.18
C LEU A 70 7.39 13.16 -7.96
N LEU A 71 6.80 13.02 -6.77
CA LEU A 71 7.43 13.36 -5.51
C LEU A 71 7.43 12.11 -4.61
N ALA A 72 8.56 11.78 -3.98
CA ALA A 72 8.65 10.60 -3.13
C ALA A 72 8.32 10.88 -1.66
N ALA A 73 9.23 11.47 -0.89
CA ALA A 73 8.97 11.78 0.51
C ALA A 73 9.84 12.95 0.97
N ILE A 74 9.36 13.77 1.92
CA ILE A 74 10.13 14.89 2.45
C ILE A 74 10.13 14.87 3.98
N GLY A 75 11.04 15.63 4.58
CA GLY A 75 11.12 15.82 6.02
C GLY A 75 12.13 14.89 6.67
N SER A 76 12.62 15.29 7.84
CA SER A 76 13.50 14.49 8.70
C SER A 76 13.45 15.11 10.10
N PRO A 77 13.59 14.32 11.19
CA PRO A 77 13.65 14.84 12.55
C PRO A 77 14.67 15.96 12.76
N GLN A 78 15.70 16.07 11.90
CA GLN A 78 16.67 17.17 11.98
C GLN A 78 16.06 18.55 11.70
N TYR A 79 14.90 18.61 11.03
CA TYR A 79 14.18 19.85 10.73
C TYR A 79 13.08 20.16 11.76
N ASP A 80 12.93 19.33 12.79
CA ASP A 80 11.98 19.57 13.87
C ASP A 80 12.34 20.86 14.63
N GLY A 81 11.47 21.86 14.57
CA GLY A 81 11.70 23.17 15.18
C GLY A 81 12.60 24.12 14.38
N ALA A 82 13.03 23.74 13.17
CA ALA A 82 13.72 24.63 12.26
C ALA A 82 12.78 25.73 11.73
N ALA A 83 13.32 26.93 11.50
CA ALA A 83 12.57 28.04 10.91
C ALA A 83 12.20 27.77 9.44
N VAL A 84 13.10 27.09 8.72
CA VAL A 84 12.92 26.63 7.35
C VAL A 84 12.74 25.12 7.37
N ARG A 85 11.64 24.63 6.80
CA ARG A 85 11.26 23.22 6.84
C ARG A 85 10.89 22.70 5.44
N PRO A 86 11.18 21.43 5.10
CA PRO A 86 10.82 20.84 3.81
C PRO A 86 9.33 20.98 3.46
N GLU A 87 8.45 20.89 4.44
CA GLU A 87 6.99 21.00 4.27
C GLU A 87 6.58 22.39 3.75
N GLN A 88 7.32 23.45 4.10
CA GLN A 88 7.07 24.79 3.53
C GLN A 88 7.31 24.80 2.02
N GLY A 89 8.29 24.04 1.53
CA GLY A 89 8.58 23.89 0.11
C GLY A 89 7.43 23.19 -0.63
N LEU A 90 6.86 22.14 -0.03
CA LEU A 90 5.69 21.43 -0.60
C LEU A 90 4.44 22.31 -0.61
N MET A 91 4.20 23.05 0.47
CA MET A 91 3.10 24.03 0.51
C MET A 91 3.28 25.12 -0.55
N ALA A 92 4.49 25.66 -0.70
CA ALA A 92 4.80 26.65 -1.72
C ALA A 92 4.60 26.08 -3.13
N LEU A 93 5.10 24.86 -3.41
CA LEU A 93 4.95 24.21 -4.72
C LEU A 93 3.47 24.01 -5.07
N ARG A 94 2.65 23.52 -4.12
CA ARG A 94 1.21 23.33 -4.30
C ARG A 94 0.50 24.65 -4.59
N LYS A 95 0.87 25.72 -3.88
CA LYS A 95 0.32 27.07 -4.09
C LYS A 95 0.72 27.65 -5.46
N GLU A 96 2.00 27.64 -5.79
CA GLU A 96 2.56 28.22 -7.02
C GLU A 96 2.05 27.54 -8.30
N LEU A 97 1.71 26.24 -8.20
CA LEU A 97 1.12 25.45 -9.26
C LEU A 97 -0.42 25.36 -9.17
N ASN A 98 -1.04 25.97 -8.15
CA ASN A 98 -2.48 25.91 -7.89
C ASN A 98 -3.02 24.46 -7.91
N LEU A 99 -2.32 23.55 -7.23
CA LEU A 99 -2.69 22.13 -7.09
C LEU A 99 -3.86 22.00 -6.10
N TYR A 100 -5.06 22.40 -6.51
CA TYR A 100 -6.21 22.57 -5.61
C TYR A 100 -6.91 21.27 -5.20
N ALA A 101 -6.78 20.18 -5.96
CA ALA A 101 -7.52 18.95 -5.69
C ALA A 101 -6.58 17.81 -5.29
N ASN A 102 -6.58 17.44 -4.02
CA ASN A 102 -5.88 16.25 -3.52
C ASN A 102 -6.78 15.01 -3.58
N ILE A 103 -6.32 13.97 -4.28
CA ILE A 103 -7.04 12.73 -4.53
C ILE A 103 -6.29 11.59 -3.82
N ARG A 104 -6.93 11.00 -2.81
CA ARG A 104 -6.37 9.90 -2.02
C ARG A 104 -7.28 8.67 -2.11
N PRO A 105 -6.97 7.68 -2.98
CA PRO A 105 -7.71 6.43 -3.01
C PRO A 105 -7.42 5.58 -1.77
N VAL A 106 -8.47 5.04 -1.18
CA VAL A 106 -8.44 4.16 0.00
C VAL A 106 -9.02 2.82 -0.42
N LYS A 107 -8.12 1.87 -0.71
CA LYS A 107 -8.47 0.49 -1.06
C LYS A 107 -7.79 -0.47 -0.10
N ILE A 108 -8.57 -1.41 0.42
CA ILE A 108 -8.06 -2.45 1.31
C ILE A 108 -7.82 -3.72 0.51
N PHE A 109 -6.55 -4.06 0.30
CA PHE A 109 -6.18 -5.32 -0.35
C PHE A 109 -6.51 -6.50 0.55
N ASP A 110 -7.15 -7.53 0.00
CA ASP A 110 -7.54 -8.73 0.74
C ASP A 110 -6.35 -9.39 1.46
N SER A 111 -5.18 -9.39 0.81
CA SER A 111 -3.93 -9.91 1.35
C SER A 111 -3.39 -9.11 2.54
N LEU A 112 -3.81 -7.86 2.74
CA LEU A 112 -3.32 -6.96 3.79
C LEU A 112 -4.34 -6.68 4.90
N LYS A 113 -5.58 -7.18 4.79
CA LYS A 113 -6.66 -6.95 5.78
C LYS A 113 -6.23 -7.22 7.23
N TYR A 114 -5.36 -8.20 7.45
CA TYR A 114 -4.87 -8.58 8.79
C TYR A 114 -4.00 -7.51 9.46
N LEU A 115 -3.49 -6.53 8.71
CA LEU A 115 -2.70 -5.41 9.23
C LEU A 115 -3.58 -4.34 9.88
N SER A 116 -4.84 -4.23 9.43
CA SER A 116 -5.79 -3.25 9.93
C SER A 116 -6.00 -3.36 11.43
N PRO A 117 -6.16 -2.24 12.15
CA PRO A 117 -6.60 -2.28 13.55
C PRO A 117 -8.07 -2.67 13.69
N LEU A 118 -8.86 -2.64 12.61
CA LEU A 118 -10.26 -3.01 12.62
C LEU A 118 -10.47 -4.48 12.28
N LYS A 119 -11.61 -5.02 12.72
CA LYS A 119 -11.98 -6.41 12.41
C LYS A 119 -12.11 -6.61 10.89
N PRO A 120 -11.62 -7.73 10.32
CA PRO A 120 -11.63 -7.95 8.87
C PRO A 120 -13.01 -7.77 8.20
N GLU A 121 -14.09 -8.15 8.87
CA GLU A 121 -15.46 -7.99 8.38
C GLU A 121 -15.92 -6.52 8.27
N ARG A 122 -15.30 -5.59 9.01
CA ARG A 122 -15.61 -4.14 8.96
C ARG A 122 -14.94 -3.43 7.79
N ILE A 123 -13.79 -3.94 7.36
CA ILE A 123 -12.97 -3.35 6.29
C ILE A 123 -13.07 -4.09 4.97
N SER A 124 -13.91 -5.14 4.90
CA SER A 124 -14.11 -5.88 3.67
C SER A 124 -14.86 -5.04 2.63
N GLY A 125 -14.34 -5.00 1.40
CA GLY A 125 -14.95 -4.26 0.30
C GLY A 125 -14.75 -2.74 0.37
N VAL A 126 -13.90 -2.24 1.27
CA VAL A 126 -13.55 -0.83 1.33
C VAL A 126 -12.72 -0.45 0.10
N ASP A 127 -13.32 0.40 -0.72
CA ASP A 127 -12.72 1.02 -1.90
C ASP A 127 -13.43 2.35 -2.14
N PHE A 128 -12.84 3.45 -1.67
CA PHE A 128 -13.35 4.81 -1.88
C PHE A 128 -12.22 5.78 -2.17
N VAL A 129 -12.56 7.02 -2.53
CA VAL A 129 -11.60 8.09 -2.81
C VAL A 129 -11.94 9.29 -1.94
N VAL A 130 -10.94 9.86 -1.27
CA VAL A 130 -11.05 11.16 -0.62
C VAL A 130 -10.58 12.24 -1.60
N VAL A 131 -11.45 13.21 -1.86
CA VAL A 131 -11.21 14.40 -2.66
C VAL A 131 -11.18 15.58 -1.70
N ARG A 132 -9.97 16.09 -1.44
CA ARG A 132 -9.70 17.17 -0.50
C ARG A 132 -9.35 18.43 -1.28
N GLU A 133 -9.98 19.54 -0.94
CA GLU A 133 -9.50 20.87 -1.37
C GLU A 133 -8.15 21.16 -0.70
N LEU A 134 -7.16 21.66 -1.43
CA LEU A 134 -5.76 21.67 -0.98
C LEU A 134 -5.13 23.07 -0.90
N THR A 135 -5.79 24.12 -1.40
CA THR A 135 -5.19 25.44 -1.62
C THR A 135 -5.89 26.60 -0.92
N GLY A 136 -7.00 26.36 -0.21
CA GLY A 136 -7.75 27.38 0.53
C GLY A 136 -7.98 27.03 1.99
N GLU A 137 -8.99 27.67 2.59
CA GLU A 137 -9.42 27.50 3.98
C GLU A 137 -8.39 27.96 5.03
N ILE A 138 -8.54 27.41 6.23
CA ILE A 138 -7.80 27.75 7.45
C ILE A 138 -6.30 27.55 7.35
N TYR A 139 -5.77 26.74 6.42
CA TYR A 139 -4.32 26.61 6.23
C TYR A 139 -3.69 27.75 5.42
N PHE A 140 -4.51 28.48 4.65
CA PHE A 140 -4.06 29.58 3.79
C PHE A 140 -4.64 30.93 4.21
N GLY A 141 -5.63 30.94 5.12
CA GLY A 141 -6.15 32.14 5.76
C GLY A 141 -5.18 32.79 6.75
N ASP A 142 -5.52 33.99 7.21
CA ASP A 142 -4.69 34.75 8.14
C ASP A 142 -4.54 34.03 9.49
N HIS A 143 -3.30 33.85 9.92
CA HIS A 143 -2.91 33.29 11.21
C HIS A 143 -2.35 34.37 12.13
N ILE A 144 -3.05 34.68 13.21
CA ILE A 144 -2.64 35.71 14.18
C ILE A 144 -2.43 35.03 15.53
N LEU A 145 -1.20 35.09 16.05
CA LEU A 145 -0.84 34.63 17.38
C LEU A 145 -0.39 35.83 18.24
N GLU A 146 -1.14 36.10 19.30
CA GLU A 146 -0.85 37.09 20.34
C GLU A 146 -0.53 36.37 21.66
N GLU A 147 -0.01 37.09 22.66
CA GLU A 147 0.40 36.51 23.95
C GLU A 147 -0.71 35.72 24.66
N ARG A 148 -1.97 36.15 24.53
CA ARG A 148 -3.13 35.57 25.25
C ARG A 148 -4.32 35.25 24.35
N LYS A 149 -4.11 35.25 23.03
CA LYS A 149 -5.16 35.04 22.03
C LYS A 149 -4.57 34.55 20.72
N ALA A 150 -5.32 33.72 20.00
CA ALA A 150 -5.04 33.38 18.62
C ALA A 150 -6.29 33.56 17.77
N ARG A 151 -6.11 33.73 16.46
CA ARG A 151 -7.18 33.73 15.47
C ARG A 151 -6.64 33.13 14.17
N ASP A 152 -7.41 32.19 13.63
CA ASP A 152 -7.21 31.61 12.31
C ASP A 152 -8.48 31.89 11.48
N ILE A 153 -8.32 32.39 10.26
CA ILE A 153 -9.44 32.68 9.36
C ILE A 153 -9.74 31.45 8.50
N ASN A 154 -10.99 31.00 8.52
CA ASN A 154 -11.51 29.98 7.62
C ASN A 154 -12.48 30.65 6.64
N ASP A 155 -12.09 30.74 5.38
CA ASP A 155 -12.91 31.25 4.29
C ASP A 155 -12.71 30.47 2.99
N TYR A 156 -13.77 30.49 2.17
CA TYR A 156 -13.79 29.98 0.81
C TYR A 156 -14.61 30.92 -0.06
N SER A 157 -14.18 31.09 -1.31
CA SER A 157 -15.01 31.61 -2.39
C SER A 157 -15.97 30.55 -2.95
N TYR A 158 -16.96 30.98 -3.71
CA TYR A 158 -17.86 30.06 -4.41
C TYR A 158 -17.09 29.19 -5.41
N GLU A 159 -16.19 29.80 -6.17
CA GLU A 159 -15.44 29.21 -7.26
C GLU A 159 -14.46 28.13 -6.76
N GLU A 160 -13.84 28.33 -5.59
CA GLU A 160 -12.97 27.33 -4.96
C GLU A 160 -13.73 26.06 -4.57
N VAL A 161 -14.94 26.23 -4.05
CA VAL A 161 -15.82 25.11 -3.69
C VAL A 161 -16.38 24.43 -4.93
N GLU A 162 -16.80 25.21 -5.93
CA GLU A 162 -17.39 24.68 -7.15
C GLU A 162 -16.41 23.73 -7.88
N ARG A 163 -15.17 24.16 -8.09
CA ARG A 163 -14.17 23.37 -8.84
C ARG A 163 -13.87 22.02 -8.18
N ILE A 164 -13.73 21.98 -6.85
CA ILE A 164 -13.39 20.73 -6.14
C ILE A 164 -14.59 19.77 -6.09
N ILE A 165 -15.80 20.31 -5.95
CA ILE A 165 -17.03 19.51 -5.98
C ILE A 165 -17.23 18.92 -7.37
N ARG A 166 -17.12 19.71 -8.45
CA ARG A 166 -17.20 19.20 -9.82
C ARG A 166 -16.19 18.08 -10.06
N LYS A 167 -14.95 18.24 -9.60
CA LYS A 167 -13.91 17.21 -9.69
C LYS A 167 -14.33 15.90 -9.00
N ALA A 168 -14.94 15.97 -7.82
CA ALA A 168 -15.45 14.79 -7.14
C ALA A 168 -16.56 14.08 -7.92
N PHE A 169 -17.49 14.84 -8.52
CA PHE A 169 -18.54 14.29 -9.38
C PHE A 169 -17.98 13.60 -10.64
N GLU A 170 -16.98 14.19 -11.28
CA GLU A 170 -16.27 13.58 -12.43
C GLU A 170 -15.59 12.26 -12.06
N ILE A 171 -14.95 12.21 -10.89
CA ILE A 171 -14.34 10.98 -10.37
C ILE A 171 -15.43 9.94 -10.09
N ALA A 172 -16.55 10.34 -9.47
CA ALA A 172 -17.65 9.44 -9.13
C ALA A 172 -18.32 8.81 -10.35
N ARG A 173 -18.41 9.53 -11.48
CA ARG A 173 -18.96 8.99 -12.75
C ARG A 173 -18.28 7.72 -13.23
N ASN A 174 -16.98 7.59 -12.96
CA ASN A 174 -16.16 6.43 -13.33
C ASN A 174 -16.05 5.38 -12.21
N ARG A 175 -16.86 5.52 -11.16
CA ARG A 175 -16.90 4.64 -9.98
C ARG A 175 -18.32 4.17 -9.71
N ARG A 176 -18.79 4.18 -8.46
CA ARG A 176 -20.15 3.76 -8.08
C ARG A 176 -21.17 4.89 -8.17
N LYS A 177 -20.77 6.07 -8.65
CA LYS A 177 -21.62 7.24 -8.87
C LYS A 177 -22.28 7.75 -7.59
N ILE A 178 -21.53 7.74 -6.49
CA ILE A 178 -21.98 8.31 -5.21
C ILE A 178 -20.93 9.30 -4.72
N VAL A 179 -21.34 10.54 -4.49
CA VAL A 179 -20.53 11.58 -3.84
C VAL A 179 -21.09 11.83 -2.45
N THR A 180 -20.25 11.71 -1.42
CA THR A 180 -20.56 12.15 -0.07
C THR A 180 -19.83 13.47 0.21
N SER A 181 -20.57 14.58 0.22
CA SER A 181 -20.07 15.89 0.60
C SER A 181 -20.05 16.02 2.13
N ILE A 182 -18.88 16.26 2.71
CA ILE A 182 -18.70 16.37 4.16
C ILE A 182 -18.50 17.83 4.56
N ASP A 183 -19.28 18.30 5.53
CA ASP A 183 -19.27 19.67 6.02
C ASP A 183 -19.59 19.77 7.53
N LYS A 184 -19.64 21.00 8.07
CA LYS A 184 -20.19 21.31 9.39
C LYS A 184 -21.26 22.42 9.30
N GLN A 185 -22.19 22.33 8.35
CA GLN A 185 -23.12 23.42 8.04
C GLN A 185 -24.01 23.83 9.21
N ASN A 186 -24.25 22.90 10.16
CA ASN A 186 -25.05 23.17 11.36
C ASN A 186 -24.39 24.18 12.31
N VAL A 187 -23.10 24.50 12.12
CA VAL A 187 -22.35 25.46 12.93
C VAL A 187 -21.69 26.55 12.07
N LEU A 188 -21.03 26.18 10.96
CA LEU A 188 -20.12 27.06 10.23
C LEU A 188 -20.74 27.67 8.98
N ALA A 189 -20.48 28.96 8.74
CA ALA A 189 -20.95 29.67 7.54
C ALA A 189 -20.25 29.18 6.26
N THR A 190 -18.94 28.91 6.32
CA THR A 190 -18.17 28.31 5.22
C THR A 190 -18.76 26.97 4.79
N SER A 191 -19.06 26.09 5.75
CA SER A 191 -19.75 24.83 5.48
C SER A 191 -21.19 24.98 4.95
N LYS A 192 -21.90 26.08 5.26
CA LYS A 192 -23.22 26.36 4.64
C LYS A 192 -23.07 26.73 3.17
N LEU A 193 -22.08 27.56 2.83
CA LEU A 193 -21.72 27.84 1.45
C LEU A 193 -21.34 26.53 0.75
N TRP A 194 -20.46 25.73 1.35
CA TRP A 194 -20.04 24.42 0.84
C TRP A 194 -21.22 23.56 0.42
N ARG A 195 -22.18 23.37 1.34
CA ARG A 195 -23.39 22.58 1.06
C ARG A 195 -24.24 23.17 -0.06
N LYS A 196 -24.44 24.48 -0.06
CA LYS A 196 -25.21 25.16 -1.11
C LYS A 196 -24.59 24.91 -2.49
N VAL A 197 -23.28 25.08 -2.64
CA VAL A 197 -22.57 24.86 -3.91
C VAL A 197 -22.65 23.38 -4.30
N ALA A 198 -22.53 22.45 -3.35
CA ALA A 198 -22.68 21.02 -3.61
C ALA A 198 -24.04 20.68 -4.25
N GLU A 199 -25.13 21.23 -3.71
CA GLU A 199 -26.48 21.04 -4.23
C GLU A 199 -26.67 21.68 -5.61
N GLU A 200 -26.06 22.84 -5.86
CA GLU A 200 -26.09 23.49 -7.17
C GLU A 200 -25.34 22.67 -8.22
N VAL A 201 -24.09 22.26 -7.94
CA VAL A 201 -23.28 21.44 -8.85
C VAL A 201 -23.96 20.10 -9.15
N ALA A 202 -24.62 19.48 -8.17
CA ALA A 202 -25.32 18.20 -8.37
C ALA A 202 -26.36 18.24 -9.50
N GLN A 203 -26.93 19.40 -9.80
CA GLN A 203 -27.90 19.56 -10.89
C GLN A 203 -27.29 19.29 -12.27
N ASP A 204 -25.99 19.51 -12.43
CA ASP A 204 -25.24 19.24 -13.66
C ASP A 204 -24.82 17.76 -13.80
N PHE A 205 -24.99 16.97 -12.72
CA PHE A 205 -24.60 15.56 -12.66
C PHE A 205 -25.77 14.66 -12.22
N PRO A 206 -26.89 14.63 -12.99
CA PRO A 206 -28.08 13.88 -12.60
C PRO A 206 -27.88 12.35 -12.54
N ASP A 207 -26.77 11.85 -13.07
CA ASP A 207 -26.39 10.44 -13.04
C ASP A 207 -25.58 10.04 -11.79
N VAL A 208 -25.25 10.99 -10.91
CA VAL A 208 -24.47 10.80 -9.68
C VAL A 208 -25.32 11.16 -8.47
N THR A 209 -25.35 10.28 -7.47
CA THR A 209 -26.07 10.52 -6.22
C THR A 209 -25.23 11.39 -5.28
N LEU A 210 -25.77 12.52 -4.85
CA LEU A 210 -25.19 13.34 -3.79
C LEU A 210 -25.76 12.95 -2.42
N GLU A 211 -24.89 12.63 -1.47
CA GLU A 211 -25.19 12.53 -0.05
C GLU A 211 -24.44 13.62 0.72
N HIS A 212 -25.01 14.05 1.85
CA HIS A 212 -24.32 14.92 2.79
C HIS A 212 -24.03 14.18 4.10
N GLN A 213 -22.87 14.46 4.70
CA GLN A 213 -22.53 14.04 6.05
C GLN A 213 -21.93 15.19 6.83
N LEU A 214 -22.18 15.21 8.15
CA LEU A 214 -21.42 16.09 9.04
C LEU A 214 -20.07 15.43 9.34
N VAL A 215 -19.00 16.20 9.48
CA VAL A 215 -17.62 15.68 9.67
C VAL A 215 -17.48 14.73 10.87
N ASP A 216 -18.17 15.01 11.98
CA ASP A 216 -18.19 14.15 13.18
C ASP A 216 -18.90 12.80 12.92
N SER A 217 -20.04 12.84 12.23
CA SER A 217 -20.73 11.63 11.79
C SER A 217 -19.90 10.84 10.78
N ALA A 218 -19.22 11.53 9.86
CA ALA A 218 -18.38 10.91 8.86
C ALA A 218 -17.18 10.17 9.49
N ALA A 219 -16.50 10.76 10.48
CA ALA A 219 -15.46 10.09 11.24
C ALA A 219 -15.98 8.80 11.90
N MET A 220 -17.16 8.85 12.55
CA MET A 220 -17.78 7.65 13.11
C MET A 220 -18.09 6.58 12.05
N LEU A 221 -18.60 6.98 10.88
CA LEU A 221 -18.90 6.07 9.76
C LEU A 221 -17.63 5.48 9.15
N MET A 222 -16.53 6.23 9.09
CA MET A 222 -15.23 5.77 8.60
C MET A 222 -14.73 4.54 9.37
N ILE A 223 -15.02 4.47 10.67
CA ILE A 223 -14.64 3.34 11.52
C ILE A 223 -15.69 2.23 11.52
N THR A 224 -16.97 2.59 11.53
CA THR A 224 -18.05 1.61 11.75
C THR A 224 -18.56 0.95 10.47
N ASN A 225 -18.51 1.65 9.34
CA ASN A 225 -18.94 1.17 8.03
C ASN A 225 -18.24 1.90 6.85
N PRO A 226 -16.90 1.83 6.73
CA PRO A 226 -16.15 2.55 5.70
C PRO A 226 -16.53 2.16 4.26
N ALA A 227 -16.99 0.93 4.04
CA ALA A 227 -17.36 0.44 2.70
C ALA A 227 -18.59 1.16 2.12
N LYS A 228 -19.30 1.96 2.91
CA LYS A 228 -20.40 2.81 2.45
C LYS A 228 -19.93 3.87 1.44
N PHE A 229 -18.78 4.49 1.68
CA PHE A 229 -18.33 5.63 0.88
C PHE A 229 -17.89 5.18 -0.51
N ASP A 230 -18.04 6.04 -1.53
CA ASP A 230 -17.44 5.86 -2.86
C ASP A 230 -16.49 7.00 -3.20
N VAL A 231 -17.01 8.22 -3.30
CA VAL A 231 -16.20 9.44 -3.38
C VAL A 231 -16.60 10.36 -2.24
N ILE A 232 -15.65 10.72 -1.40
CA ILE A 232 -15.81 11.74 -0.37
C ILE A 232 -15.26 13.04 -0.92
N VAL A 233 -15.97 14.16 -0.71
CA VAL A 233 -15.45 15.50 -1.01
C VAL A 233 -15.62 16.42 0.19
N THR A 234 -14.56 17.15 0.55
CA THR A 234 -14.58 18.03 1.73
C THR A 234 -13.49 19.11 1.67
N GLU A 235 -13.57 20.07 2.59
CA GLU A 235 -12.62 21.16 2.78
C GLU A 235 -11.24 20.68 3.22
N ASN A 236 -10.27 21.60 3.26
CA ASN A 236 -8.86 21.28 3.42
C ASN A 236 -8.55 20.63 4.78
N LEU A 237 -8.96 21.23 5.89
CA LEU A 237 -8.76 20.73 7.25
C LEU A 237 -9.49 19.41 7.50
N PHE A 238 -10.77 19.33 7.11
CA PHE A 238 -11.53 18.09 7.28
C PHE A 238 -10.98 16.97 6.39
N GLY A 239 -10.57 17.30 5.17
CA GLY A 239 -9.96 16.37 4.24
C GLY A 239 -8.62 15.85 4.74
N ASP A 240 -7.81 16.69 5.37
CA ASP A 240 -6.57 16.29 6.04
C ASP A 240 -6.85 15.19 7.07
N ILE A 241 -7.70 15.52 8.04
CA ILE A 241 -8.06 14.64 9.17
C ILE A 241 -8.67 13.33 8.67
N LEU A 242 -9.67 13.38 7.79
CA LEU A 242 -10.38 12.19 7.33
C LEU A 242 -9.52 11.33 6.40
N SER A 243 -8.64 11.94 5.60
CA SER A 243 -7.72 11.18 4.76
C SER A 243 -6.70 10.42 5.61
N ASP A 244 -6.18 11.03 6.66
CA ASP A 244 -5.28 10.36 7.61
C ASP A 244 -6.01 9.28 8.41
N GLU A 245 -7.25 9.52 8.87
CA GLU A 245 -8.08 8.49 9.51
C GLU A 245 -8.31 7.30 8.57
N SER A 246 -8.66 7.57 7.32
CA SER A 246 -8.91 6.53 6.32
C SER A 246 -7.65 5.73 5.97
N SER A 247 -6.47 6.36 6.08
CA SER A 247 -5.21 5.71 5.74
C SER A 247 -4.87 4.54 6.67
N VAL A 248 -5.31 4.63 7.92
CA VAL A 248 -5.13 3.61 8.95
C VAL A 248 -5.99 2.37 8.70
N LEU A 249 -7.07 2.47 7.90
CA LEU A 249 -7.97 1.34 7.61
C LEU A 249 -7.22 0.16 6.99
N SER A 250 -6.22 0.41 6.15
CA SER A 250 -5.38 -0.62 5.52
C SER A 250 -4.40 -1.28 6.48
N GLY A 251 -4.13 -0.63 7.61
CA GLY A 251 -3.03 -0.96 8.51
C GLY A 251 -1.65 -0.52 7.99
N THR A 252 -1.49 -0.08 6.74
CA THR A 252 -0.20 0.37 6.21
C THR A 252 -0.31 1.53 5.24
N LEU A 253 0.41 2.62 5.53
CA LEU A 253 0.47 3.79 4.65
C LEU A 253 1.26 3.52 3.36
N GLU A 254 2.11 2.49 3.38
CA GLU A 254 3.07 2.15 2.33
C GLU A 254 2.43 1.66 1.02
N VAL A 255 1.11 1.49 0.96
CA VAL A 255 0.37 1.06 -0.23
C VAL A 255 -0.60 2.11 -0.75
N MET A 256 -0.57 3.33 -0.20
CA MET A 256 -1.51 4.38 -0.54
C MET A 256 -0.84 5.49 -1.34
N PRO A 257 -1.12 5.60 -2.65
CA PRO A 257 -0.66 6.71 -3.46
C PRO A 257 -1.57 7.94 -3.24
N SER A 258 -1.14 9.09 -3.75
CA SER A 258 -1.96 10.29 -3.84
C SER A 258 -1.63 11.10 -5.08
N ALA A 259 -2.57 11.94 -5.50
CA ALA A 259 -2.37 12.92 -6.55
C ALA A 259 -2.85 14.30 -6.09
N SER A 260 -2.19 15.34 -6.54
CA SER A 260 -2.61 16.73 -6.39
C SER A 260 -2.74 17.33 -7.80
N HIS A 261 -3.96 17.68 -8.20
CA HIS A 261 -4.26 18.21 -9.53
C HIS A 261 -4.36 19.73 -9.50
N SER A 262 -3.78 20.36 -10.52
CA SER A 262 -4.09 21.74 -10.87
C SER A 262 -5.25 21.80 -11.86
N GLU A 263 -5.75 23.02 -12.11
CA GLU A 263 -6.82 23.25 -13.07
C GLU A 263 -6.34 23.16 -14.52
N ASN A 264 -5.22 23.82 -14.83
CA ASN A 264 -4.70 23.98 -16.20
C ASN A 264 -3.18 23.73 -16.30
N GLY A 265 -2.62 22.94 -15.38
CA GLY A 265 -1.18 22.71 -15.29
C GLY A 265 -0.82 21.25 -15.00
N PRO A 266 0.44 20.99 -14.60
CA PRO A 266 0.87 19.66 -14.23
C PRO A 266 0.16 19.20 -12.96
N SER A 267 0.10 17.87 -12.82
CA SER A 267 -0.32 17.21 -11.59
C SER A 267 0.89 16.64 -10.88
N LEU A 268 0.82 16.59 -9.55
CA LEU A 268 1.84 16.01 -8.68
C LEU A 268 1.33 14.69 -8.12
N TYR A 269 2.16 13.65 -8.15
CA TYR A 269 1.84 12.31 -7.66
C TYR A 269 2.85 11.89 -6.60
N GLU A 270 2.36 11.48 -5.44
CA GLU A 270 3.22 11.22 -4.29
C GLU A 270 2.65 10.12 -3.38
N PRO A 271 3.53 9.31 -2.75
CA PRO A 271 3.16 8.51 -1.60
C PRO A 271 2.58 9.36 -0.46
N ILE A 272 1.65 8.78 0.33
CA ILE A 272 1.16 9.48 1.53
C ILE A 272 2.10 9.37 2.74
N HIS A 273 3.02 8.40 2.72
CA HIS A 273 3.90 8.14 3.86
C HIS A 273 5.09 9.12 3.85
N GLY A 274 5.62 9.42 5.05
CA GLY A 274 6.79 10.26 5.19
C GLY A 274 8.11 9.59 4.78
N SER A 275 9.21 10.28 5.06
CA SER A 275 10.57 9.92 4.64
C SER A 275 11.22 8.74 5.39
N ALA A 276 10.63 8.26 6.49
CA ALA A 276 11.10 7.10 7.27
C ALA A 276 12.65 7.03 7.42
N PRO A 277 13.29 8.08 7.99
CA PRO A 277 14.75 8.22 7.97
C PRO A 277 15.49 7.14 8.76
N ASP A 278 14.80 6.45 9.67
CA ASP A 278 15.34 5.35 10.46
C ASP A 278 15.62 4.08 9.64
N ILE A 279 15.04 3.95 8.44
CA ILE A 279 15.25 2.82 7.52
C ILE A 279 15.90 3.22 6.19
N ALA A 280 16.21 4.50 5.99
CA ALA A 280 16.87 4.99 4.79
C ALA A 280 18.23 4.31 4.55
N GLY A 281 18.51 3.96 3.30
CA GLY A 281 19.72 3.28 2.84
C GLY A 281 19.80 1.79 3.17
N GLN A 282 18.76 1.20 3.76
CA GLN A 282 18.77 -0.21 4.18
C GLN A 282 18.18 -1.16 3.13
N GLY A 283 17.57 -0.65 2.05
CA GLY A 283 16.98 -1.48 1.00
C GLY A 283 15.75 -2.27 1.47
N ILE A 284 15.07 -1.79 2.52
CA ILE A 284 13.89 -2.45 3.11
C ILE A 284 12.62 -1.61 3.00
N ALA A 285 12.70 -0.41 2.44
CA ALA A 285 11.55 0.45 2.20
C ALA A 285 10.54 -0.24 1.26
N ASN A 286 9.25 -0.02 1.50
CA ASN A 286 8.19 -0.55 0.65
C ASN A 286 7.89 0.42 -0.51
N PRO A 287 8.17 0.06 -1.77
CA PRO A 287 7.98 0.97 -2.90
C PRO A 287 6.54 0.98 -3.43
N THR A 288 5.62 0.21 -2.84
CA THR A 288 4.28 -0.02 -3.42
C THR A 288 3.51 1.27 -3.65
N SER A 289 3.50 2.18 -2.67
CA SER A 289 2.82 3.47 -2.81
C SER A 289 3.42 4.30 -3.95
N MET A 290 4.75 4.38 -4.08
CA MET A 290 5.40 5.12 -5.17
C MET A 290 5.09 4.51 -6.55
N ILE A 291 5.09 3.17 -6.65
CA ILE A 291 4.71 2.45 -7.87
C ILE A 291 3.24 2.74 -8.23
N LEU A 292 2.35 2.79 -7.25
CA LEU A 292 0.95 3.14 -7.47
C LEU A 292 0.77 4.63 -7.81
N SER A 293 1.65 5.52 -7.33
CA SER A 293 1.69 6.93 -7.74
C SER A 293 2.09 7.07 -9.22
N VAL A 294 3.03 6.26 -9.72
CA VAL A 294 3.33 6.15 -11.16
C VAL A 294 2.11 5.68 -11.95
N ALA A 295 1.35 4.71 -11.43
CA ALA A 295 0.10 4.28 -12.07
C ALA A 295 -0.95 5.41 -12.12
N MET A 296 -1.09 6.19 -11.05
CA MET A 296 -1.98 7.37 -11.04
C MET A 296 -1.51 8.41 -12.07
N MET A 297 -0.21 8.67 -12.16
CA MET A 297 0.38 9.59 -13.15
C MET A 297 0.04 9.17 -14.59
N LEU A 298 0.28 7.91 -14.93
CA LEU A 298 -0.03 7.36 -16.25
C LEU A 298 -1.51 7.53 -16.60
N ARG A 299 -2.40 7.26 -15.64
CA ARG A 299 -3.83 7.41 -15.83
C ARG A 299 -4.25 8.87 -16.02
N ASP A 300 -3.83 9.74 -15.10
CA ASP A 300 -4.46 11.04 -14.91
C ASP A 300 -3.76 12.16 -15.72
N SER A 301 -2.44 12.11 -15.88
CA SER A 301 -1.68 13.08 -16.70
C SER A 301 -1.56 12.66 -18.16
N PHE A 302 -1.55 11.36 -18.44
CA PHE A 302 -1.22 10.85 -19.78
C PHE A 302 -2.36 10.08 -20.46
N GLY A 303 -3.48 9.83 -19.78
CA GLY A 303 -4.61 9.08 -20.35
C GLY A 303 -4.27 7.61 -20.66
N ARG A 304 -3.19 7.08 -20.07
CA ARG A 304 -2.67 5.72 -20.31
C ARG A 304 -3.36 4.74 -19.37
N TYR A 305 -4.69 4.63 -19.48
CA TYR A 305 -5.53 3.84 -18.57
C TYR A 305 -5.12 2.37 -18.50
N GLU A 306 -4.87 1.73 -19.64
CA GLU A 306 -4.46 0.32 -19.69
C GLU A 306 -3.12 0.08 -18.98
N ASP A 307 -2.20 1.02 -19.07
CA ASP A 307 -0.88 0.92 -18.45
C ASP A 307 -0.93 1.09 -16.94
N ALA A 308 -1.74 2.04 -16.47
CA ALA A 308 -2.02 2.20 -15.05
C ALA A 308 -2.62 0.92 -14.46
N GLU A 309 -3.57 0.29 -15.17
CA GLU A 309 -4.18 -0.97 -14.73
C GLU A 309 -3.20 -2.16 -14.79
N ARG A 310 -2.27 -2.20 -15.76
CA ARG A 310 -1.18 -3.20 -15.76
C ARG A 310 -0.32 -3.12 -14.51
N ILE A 311 0.09 -1.91 -14.10
CA ILE A 311 0.89 -1.70 -12.88
C ILE A 311 0.09 -2.12 -11.64
N LYS A 312 -1.16 -1.64 -11.50
CA LYS A 312 -2.03 -2.01 -10.38
C LYS A 312 -2.22 -3.53 -10.27
N HIS A 313 -2.48 -4.19 -11.40
CA HIS A 313 -2.66 -5.63 -11.42
C HIS A 313 -1.38 -6.39 -11.03
N ALA A 314 -0.20 -5.90 -11.43
CA ALA A 314 1.07 -6.47 -11.03
C ALA A 314 1.33 -6.31 -9.52
N VAL A 315 0.98 -5.16 -8.94
CA VAL A 315 1.02 -4.92 -7.48
C VAL A 315 0.08 -5.88 -6.77
N GLU A 316 -1.19 -5.94 -7.18
CA GLU A 316 -2.20 -6.83 -6.58
C GLU A 316 -1.77 -8.30 -6.64
N THR A 317 -1.25 -8.74 -7.78
CA THR A 317 -0.75 -10.11 -7.98
C THR A 317 0.43 -10.40 -7.05
N SER A 318 1.36 -9.45 -6.89
CA SER A 318 2.52 -9.60 -6.00
C SER A 318 2.10 -9.72 -4.54
N LEU A 319 1.19 -8.84 -4.09
CA LEU A 319 0.64 -8.87 -2.74
C LEU A 319 -0.16 -10.16 -2.50
N ALA A 320 -0.94 -10.62 -3.47
CA ALA A 320 -1.70 -11.89 -3.39
C ALA A 320 -0.78 -13.13 -3.35
N ALA A 321 0.39 -13.06 -3.99
CA ALA A 321 1.42 -14.08 -3.91
C ALA A 321 2.18 -14.08 -2.56
N GLY A 322 1.88 -13.14 -1.66
CA GLY A 322 2.55 -12.99 -0.37
C GLY A 322 3.94 -12.35 -0.48
N ILE A 323 4.24 -11.68 -1.59
CA ILE A 323 5.46 -10.90 -1.75
C ILE A 323 5.24 -9.57 -1.04
N LEU A 324 5.74 -9.48 0.19
CA LEU A 324 5.60 -8.33 1.08
C LEU A 324 6.99 -7.87 1.52
N THR A 325 7.19 -6.56 1.65
CA THR A 325 8.36 -5.99 2.30
C THR A 325 8.26 -6.15 3.82
N ARG A 326 9.37 -5.87 4.53
CA ARG A 326 9.37 -5.93 5.99
C ARG A 326 8.44 -4.84 6.54
N TYR A 327 7.26 -5.25 6.96
CA TYR A 327 6.30 -4.35 7.59
C TYR A 327 6.72 -4.03 9.02
N ARG A 328 6.92 -2.74 9.32
CA ARG A 328 7.01 -2.23 10.69
C ARG A 328 5.70 -1.53 11.02
N ARG A 329 5.01 -2.01 12.06
CA ARG A 329 3.80 -1.34 12.57
C ARG A 329 4.19 0.09 12.98
N SER A 330 3.62 1.10 12.33
CA SER A 330 3.90 2.49 12.65
C SER A 330 3.39 2.83 14.05
N GLY A 331 4.31 3.25 14.93
CA GLY A 331 4.16 4.24 16.01
C GLY A 331 3.13 4.08 17.15
N PHE A 332 1.91 3.59 16.92
CA PHE A 332 0.81 3.71 17.89
C PHE A 332 0.84 2.69 19.03
N ASN A 333 1.74 1.71 18.99
CA ASN A 333 1.94 0.75 20.07
C ASN A 333 3.43 0.42 20.21
N LYS A 334 4.21 1.31 20.83
CA LYS A 334 5.60 1.04 21.23
C LYS A 334 5.74 -0.10 22.26
N GLY A 335 4.63 -0.68 22.75
CA GLY A 335 4.61 -1.73 23.77
C GLY A 335 4.59 -3.17 23.27
N ASN A 336 4.57 -3.42 21.95
CA ASN A 336 4.74 -4.75 21.37
C ASN A 336 5.69 -4.66 20.18
N ASP A 337 6.97 -4.82 20.47
CA ASP A 337 8.10 -5.08 19.56
C ASP A 337 8.00 -6.46 18.85
N GLY A 338 6.78 -6.98 18.69
CA GLY A 338 6.48 -8.05 17.77
C GLY A 338 6.72 -7.55 16.35
N SER A 339 7.94 -7.73 15.86
CA SER A 339 8.18 -7.92 14.44
C SER A 339 7.20 -9.01 13.98
N TYR A 340 6.09 -8.62 13.38
CA TYR A 340 5.19 -9.56 12.74
C TYR A 340 5.92 -10.03 11.50
N TYR A 341 6.78 -11.04 11.67
CA TYR A 341 7.24 -11.89 10.60
C TYR A 341 5.99 -12.40 9.90
N CYS A 342 5.68 -11.87 8.72
CA CYS A 342 4.68 -12.48 7.88
C CYS A 342 5.25 -13.85 7.52
N LYS A 343 4.60 -14.90 8.03
CA LYS A 343 4.95 -16.28 7.79
C LYS A 343 4.58 -16.61 6.36
N VAL A 344 5.37 -16.11 5.40
CA VAL A 344 5.61 -16.87 4.18
C VAL A 344 6.07 -18.22 4.69
N MET A 345 5.33 -19.30 4.41
CA MET A 345 5.92 -20.63 4.53
C MET A 345 7.11 -20.58 3.58
N LYS A 346 8.28 -20.30 4.16
CA LYS A 346 9.55 -20.30 3.49
C LYS A 346 9.64 -21.66 2.78
N LEU A 347 10.36 -21.71 1.67
CA LEU A 347 10.46 -22.93 0.85
C LEU A 347 10.84 -24.16 1.71
N ASP A 348 11.62 -23.93 2.77
CA ASP A 348 11.96 -24.88 3.82
C ASP A 348 10.75 -25.49 4.58
N GLU A 349 9.75 -24.69 4.97
CA GLU A 349 8.53 -25.12 5.65
C GLU A 349 7.64 -25.94 4.71
N LYS A 350 7.57 -25.56 3.41
CA LYS A 350 6.84 -26.33 2.39
C LYS A 350 7.49 -27.70 2.16
N ILE A 351 8.82 -27.74 2.03
CA ILE A 351 9.54 -29.01 1.86
C ILE A 351 9.42 -29.87 3.13
N THR A 352 9.48 -29.26 4.32
CA THR A 352 9.29 -29.96 5.61
C THR A 352 7.89 -30.61 5.68
N LEU A 353 6.84 -29.89 5.25
CA LEU A 353 5.48 -30.44 5.20
C LEU A 353 5.36 -31.61 4.21
N VAL A 354 5.98 -31.51 3.04
CA VAL A 354 6.02 -32.60 2.04
C VAL A 354 6.71 -33.84 2.61
N LEU A 355 7.84 -33.68 3.31
CA LEU A 355 8.54 -34.79 3.96
C LEU A 355 7.70 -35.46 5.06
N LEU A 356 6.92 -34.68 5.81
CA LEU A 356 6.01 -35.21 6.83
C LEU A 356 4.86 -36.01 6.20
N ILE A 357 4.19 -35.46 5.19
CA ILE A 357 3.13 -36.14 4.43
C ILE A 357 3.66 -37.43 3.80
N TRP A 358 4.87 -37.40 3.23
CA TRP A 358 5.52 -38.56 2.65
C TRP A 358 5.73 -39.69 3.66
N ASN A 359 6.13 -39.37 4.90
CA ASN A 359 6.27 -40.37 5.96
C ASN A 359 4.91 -40.96 6.39
N VAL A 360 3.83 -40.17 6.38
CA VAL A 360 2.47 -40.67 6.62
C VAL A 360 2.04 -41.64 5.51
N ILE A 361 2.28 -41.31 4.25
CA ILE A 361 1.98 -42.17 3.10
C ILE A 361 2.71 -43.52 3.23
N ILE A 362 4.00 -43.49 3.58
CA ILE A 362 4.80 -44.71 3.72
C ILE A 362 4.32 -45.56 4.89
N PHE A 363 3.95 -44.94 6.02
CA PHE A 363 3.33 -45.65 7.14
C PHE A 363 2.07 -46.42 6.68
N LEU A 364 1.19 -45.78 5.91
CA LEU A 364 -0.02 -46.39 5.37
C LEU A 364 0.30 -47.52 4.38
N ILE A 365 1.28 -47.35 3.49
CA ILE A 365 1.70 -48.38 2.53
C ILE A 365 2.16 -49.65 3.26
N TYR A 366 2.98 -49.51 4.30
CA TYR A 366 3.42 -50.65 5.12
C TYR A 366 2.24 -51.30 5.87
N GLY A 367 1.31 -50.49 6.39
CA GLY A 367 0.07 -50.97 6.99
C GLY A 367 -0.80 -51.79 6.01
N ILE A 368 -0.95 -51.30 4.78
CA ILE A 368 -1.68 -51.99 3.70
C ILE A 368 -0.99 -53.31 3.36
N ASP A 369 0.34 -53.35 3.21
CA ASP A 369 1.04 -54.61 2.95
C ASP A 369 0.87 -55.62 4.10
N LYS A 370 0.90 -55.18 5.37
CA LYS A 370 0.59 -56.07 6.51
C LYS A 370 -0.84 -56.58 6.46
N PHE A 371 -1.80 -55.71 6.15
CA PHE A 371 -3.20 -56.10 6.10
C PHE A 371 -3.45 -57.15 5.01
N LYS A 372 -2.87 -56.95 3.82
CA LYS A 372 -2.94 -57.92 2.71
C LYS A 372 -2.18 -59.21 3.01
N ALA A 373 -1.07 -59.13 3.74
CA ALA A 373 -0.36 -60.30 4.27
C ALA A 373 -1.27 -61.22 5.09
N ARG A 374 -2.06 -60.63 5.99
CA ARG A 374 -2.98 -61.38 6.87
C ARG A 374 -4.12 -62.02 6.09
N ARG A 375 -4.59 -61.36 5.03
CA ARG A 375 -5.67 -61.86 4.14
C ARG A 375 -5.19 -62.81 3.04
N ARG A 376 -3.89 -63.16 3.00
CA ARG A 376 -3.27 -64.00 1.95
C ARG A 376 -3.56 -63.51 0.52
N THR A 377 -3.64 -62.19 0.33
CA THR A 377 -3.81 -61.57 -0.99
C THR A 377 -2.47 -61.06 -1.54
N TRP A 378 -2.51 -60.29 -2.63
CA TRP A 378 -1.33 -59.74 -3.29
C TRP A 378 -0.42 -58.93 -2.34
N ARG A 379 0.89 -58.94 -2.61
CA ARG A 379 1.92 -58.32 -1.77
C ARG A 379 2.71 -57.27 -2.51
N ILE A 380 3.14 -56.24 -1.80
CA ILE A 380 4.09 -55.28 -2.34
C ILE A 380 5.48 -55.93 -2.33
N GLN A 381 6.21 -55.81 -3.44
CA GLN A 381 7.57 -56.34 -3.51
C GLN A 381 8.46 -55.68 -2.46
N GLU A 382 9.27 -56.48 -1.76
CA GLU A 382 10.12 -55.95 -0.68
C GLU A 382 11.08 -54.87 -1.15
N LYS A 383 11.58 -54.96 -2.39
CA LYS A 383 12.42 -53.92 -3.00
C LYS A 383 11.73 -52.56 -3.01
N ILE A 384 10.44 -52.51 -3.33
CA ILE A 384 9.66 -51.27 -3.36
C ILE A 384 9.53 -50.69 -1.95
N LEU A 385 9.24 -51.53 -0.96
CA LEU A 385 9.14 -51.10 0.45
C LEU A 385 10.46 -50.55 0.99
N LEU A 386 11.59 -51.14 0.59
CA LEU A 386 12.93 -50.69 0.96
C LEU A 386 13.28 -49.36 0.28
N ILE A 387 12.98 -49.21 -1.02
CA ILE A 387 13.20 -47.97 -1.78
C ILE A 387 12.41 -46.81 -1.14
N LEU A 388 11.12 -47.02 -0.86
CA LEU A 388 10.27 -46.00 -0.24
C LEU A 388 10.83 -45.55 1.12
N ALA A 389 11.27 -46.49 1.95
CA ALA A 389 11.87 -46.18 3.24
C ALA A 389 13.18 -45.38 3.10
N LEU A 390 14.00 -45.69 2.09
CA LEU A 390 15.28 -45.02 1.84
C LEU A 390 15.10 -43.59 1.27
N THR A 391 14.04 -43.34 0.51
CA THR A 391 13.72 -42.01 -0.04
C THR A 391 13.05 -41.12 1.01
N CYS A 392 13.75 -40.77 2.09
CA CYS A 392 13.26 -39.90 3.18
C CYS A 392 11.98 -40.40 3.91
N GLY A 393 11.71 -41.70 3.84
CA GLY A 393 10.54 -42.37 4.42
C GLY A 393 10.80 -43.20 5.68
N GLY A 394 12.02 -43.09 6.24
CA GLY A 394 12.49 -43.99 7.28
C GLY A 394 11.66 -43.95 8.56
N PHE A 395 11.18 -42.76 8.96
CA PHE A 395 10.36 -42.60 10.16
C PHE A 395 9.00 -43.29 10.01
N GLY A 396 8.33 -43.10 8.87
CA GLY A 396 7.05 -43.75 8.57
C GLY A 396 7.17 -45.27 8.52
N ALA A 397 8.23 -45.78 7.87
CA ALA A 397 8.50 -47.20 7.76
C ALA A 397 8.87 -47.85 9.12
N TRP A 398 9.68 -47.18 9.93
CA TRP A 398 10.05 -47.62 11.28
C TRP A 398 8.82 -47.67 12.20
N LEU A 399 8.02 -46.61 12.21
CA LEU A 399 6.79 -46.53 13.01
C LEU A 399 5.83 -47.65 12.60
N ALA A 400 5.62 -47.86 11.29
CA ALA A 400 4.79 -48.95 10.78
C ALA A 400 5.33 -50.33 11.18
N GLY A 401 6.65 -50.51 11.18
CA GLY A 401 7.32 -51.72 11.63
C GLY A 401 6.97 -52.08 13.08
N ILE A 402 7.00 -51.08 13.98
CA ILE A 402 6.65 -51.23 15.39
C ILE A 402 5.15 -51.45 15.56
N THR A 403 4.31 -50.59 14.98
CA THR A 403 2.85 -50.64 15.14
C THR A 403 2.27 -51.96 14.60
N PHE A 404 2.67 -52.36 13.41
CA PHE A 404 2.09 -53.51 12.72
C PHE A 404 2.86 -54.82 12.94
N HIS A 405 3.98 -54.78 13.68
CA HIS A 405 4.92 -55.91 13.84
C HIS A 405 5.22 -56.54 12.47
N HIS A 406 5.59 -55.70 11.52
CA HIS A 406 5.74 -56.05 10.10
C HIS A 406 7.20 -55.90 9.68
N LYS A 407 7.77 -56.95 9.07
CA LYS A 407 9.17 -57.02 8.59
C LYS A 407 10.27 -56.81 9.66
N THR A 408 9.92 -56.80 10.95
CA THR A 408 10.83 -56.57 12.08
C THR A 408 11.86 -57.68 12.35
N ARG A 409 11.71 -58.88 11.78
CA ARG A 409 12.68 -59.98 11.91
C ARG A 409 13.84 -59.91 10.91
N LYS A 410 13.72 -59.08 9.86
CA LYS A 410 14.72 -58.99 8.79
C LYS A 410 15.70 -57.86 9.09
N TRP A 411 16.98 -58.20 9.28
CA TRP A 411 17.99 -57.22 9.68
C TRP A 411 18.13 -56.06 8.68
N TYR A 412 18.08 -56.36 7.37
CA TYR A 412 18.23 -55.36 6.32
C TYR A 412 17.09 -54.32 6.28
N PHE A 413 15.88 -54.65 6.74
CA PHE A 413 14.80 -53.67 6.87
C PHE A 413 15.10 -52.65 7.98
N LYS A 414 15.63 -53.10 9.11
CA LYS A 414 16.03 -52.20 10.21
C LYS A 414 17.14 -51.25 9.79
N THR A 415 18.13 -51.76 9.06
CA THR A 415 19.22 -50.95 8.51
C THR A 415 18.69 -49.88 7.55
N VAL A 416 17.81 -50.25 6.62
CA VAL A 416 17.25 -49.30 5.64
C VAL A 416 16.33 -48.27 6.30
N TRP A 417 15.54 -48.64 7.31
CA TRP A 417 14.75 -47.66 8.07
C TRP A 417 15.64 -46.65 8.78
N PHE A 418 16.72 -47.11 9.41
CA PHE A 418 17.69 -46.24 10.07
C PHE A 418 18.36 -45.28 9.08
N LEU A 419 18.87 -45.80 7.96
CA LEU A 419 19.45 -44.97 6.90
C LEU A 419 18.43 -43.95 6.36
N GLY A 420 17.19 -44.36 6.15
CA GLY A 420 16.09 -43.49 5.72
C GLY A 420 15.80 -42.36 6.71
N MET A 421 15.85 -42.63 8.03
CA MET A 421 15.70 -41.59 9.05
C MET A 421 16.87 -40.61 9.03
N VAL A 422 18.10 -41.11 8.90
CA VAL A 422 19.29 -40.27 8.76
C VAL A 422 19.18 -39.37 7.52
N THR A 423 18.76 -39.90 6.37
CA THR A 423 18.56 -39.08 5.16
C THR A 423 17.51 -38.00 5.35
N THR A 424 16.41 -38.29 6.05
CA THR A 424 15.39 -37.28 6.37
C THR A 424 15.94 -36.19 7.29
N LEU A 425 16.72 -36.57 8.32
CA LEU A 425 17.32 -35.62 9.26
C LEU A 425 18.39 -34.75 8.59
N VAL A 426 19.21 -35.34 7.70
CA VAL A 426 20.20 -34.59 6.90
C VAL A 426 19.49 -33.64 5.95
N ALA A 427 18.44 -34.08 5.26
CA ALA A 427 17.64 -33.20 4.41
C ALA A 427 17.06 -32.03 5.22
N LEU A 428 16.44 -32.30 6.38
CA LEU A 428 15.92 -31.25 7.26
C LEU A 428 17.03 -30.30 7.75
N TYR A 429 18.22 -30.82 8.08
CA TYR A 429 19.37 -30.00 8.48
C TYR A 429 19.81 -29.02 7.39
N PHE A 430 19.87 -29.48 6.13
CA PHE A 430 20.21 -28.60 4.99
C PHE A 430 19.08 -27.65 4.59
N ILE A 431 17.83 -28.05 4.83
CA ILE A 431 16.65 -27.23 4.56
C ILE A 431 16.52 -26.08 5.57
N TRP A 432 16.90 -26.31 6.83
CA TRP A 432 16.76 -25.35 7.94
C TRP A 432 18.04 -24.56 8.27
N ARG A 433 19.10 -24.71 7.47
CA ARG A 433 20.34 -23.93 7.54
C ARG A 433 20.30 -22.82 6.51
#